data_AF-A0A453FCT9-F1
#
_entry.id   AF-A0A453FCT9-F1
#
_cell.length_a   1.000
_cell.length_b   1.000
_cell.length_c   1.000
_cell.angle_alpha   90.00
_cell.angle_beta   90.00
_cell.angle_gamma   90.00
#
_symmetry.space_group_name_H-M   'P 1'
#
loop_
_entity.id
_entity.type
_entity.pdbx_description
1 polymer ?
#
loop_
_entity_poly.entity_id
_entity_poly.type
_entity_poly.pdbx_seq_one_letter_code
_entity_poly.pdbx_strand_id
1 'polypeptide(L)'
;LLEGVVRSVNNLLEKFHQSFFLYFLTAPSKFISVGVYMIPFALLVVPLPIVAAALADGGRKKGKSIDASKTKGSADNLQTEGGSWEWLQAARVLLVIQLWAVIVSLLPYYISQIPDGTPIQSSVIWVVLAILTLIVLYAMFGSPYSAGVEWKLLKATMITSISIGLGLMSIINFATAQLGALIVIPMCLFSRPLKAQLGLSFLPRTVLCASNILLAVFGFPPAALLIMKGLSKGSWTVDLGDFWASMEFLWEWSSATYLYLFLVHLPCWLLCIHVLLHPCRQVGSKVKRE
;
A
#
# COMPACT_ATOMS: atom_id res chain seq x y z
N LEU A 1 7.06 51.66 -7.33
CA LEU A 1 8.07 50.90 -6.55
C LEU A 1 7.54 49.52 -6.14
N LEU A 2 6.40 49.42 -5.46
CA LEU A 2 5.83 48.14 -5.02
C LEU A 2 5.56 47.16 -6.18
N GLU A 3 4.93 47.62 -7.26
CA GLU A 3 4.62 46.81 -8.45
C GLU A 3 5.88 46.31 -9.17
N GLY A 4 6.94 47.13 -9.24
CA GLY A 4 8.23 46.74 -9.81
C GLY A 4 8.94 45.66 -8.98
N VAL A 5 8.84 45.74 -7.65
CA VAL A 5 9.36 44.70 -6.74
C VAL A 5 8.55 43.42 -6.88
N VAL A 6 7.22 43.49 -6.94
CA VAL A 6 6.35 42.32 -7.14
C VAL A 6 6.62 41.65 -8.50
N ARG A 7 6.78 42.44 -9.57
CA ARG A 7 7.10 41.91 -10.91
C ARG A 7 8.51 41.31 -10.98
N SER A 8 9.47 41.93 -10.30
CA SER A 8 10.84 41.41 -10.16
C SER A 8 10.86 40.11 -9.37
N VAL A 9 10.18 40.04 -8.23
CA VAL A 9 10.05 38.83 -7.41
C VAL A 9 9.31 37.75 -8.18
N ASN A 10 8.23 38.07 -8.91
CA ASN A 10 7.50 37.10 -9.71
C ASN A 10 8.37 36.53 -10.85
N ASN A 11 9.14 37.37 -11.54
CA ASN A 11 10.08 36.95 -12.58
C ASN A 11 11.27 36.14 -12.02
N LEU A 12 11.70 36.45 -10.79
CA LEU A 12 12.69 35.65 -10.07
C LEU A 12 12.10 34.32 -9.61
N LEU A 13 10.87 34.33 -9.10
CA LEU A 13 10.14 33.17 -8.61
C LEU A 13 9.86 32.21 -9.77
N GLU A 14 9.58 32.72 -10.96
CA GLU A 14 9.47 31.94 -12.20
C GLU A 14 10.80 31.27 -12.60
N LYS A 15 11.94 31.96 -12.46
CA LYS A 15 13.28 31.37 -12.66
C LYS A 15 13.74 30.44 -11.52
N PHE A 16 13.28 30.65 -10.28
CA PHE A 16 13.53 29.76 -9.14
C PHE A 16 12.60 28.54 -9.16
N HIS A 17 11.37 28.67 -9.65
CA HIS A 17 10.39 27.58 -9.78
C HIS A 17 10.88 26.48 -10.71
N GLN A 18 11.63 26.85 -11.76
CA GLN A 18 12.07 25.90 -12.78
C GLN A 18 13.31 25.08 -12.38
N SER A 19 13.95 25.34 -11.23
CA SER A 19 15.10 24.53 -10.79
C SER A 19 15.22 24.30 -9.29
N PHE A 20 14.65 25.11 -8.40
CA PHE A 20 14.94 25.01 -6.96
C PHE A 20 13.91 24.24 -6.11
N PHE A 21 12.70 23.98 -6.62
CA PHE A 21 11.65 23.33 -5.82
C PHE A 21 11.87 21.82 -5.57
N LEU A 22 12.83 21.20 -6.26
CA LEU A 22 13.11 19.77 -6.16
C LEU A 22 14.60 19.46 -5.93
N TYR A 23 15.33 20.28 -5.17
CA TYR A 23 16.64 19.85 -4.67
C TYR A 23 16.48 18.98 -3.44
N PHE A 24 17.00 17.75 -3.50
CA PHE A 24 17.14 16.92 -2.32
C PHE A 24 18.41 17.34 -1.57
N LEU A 25 18.23 17.90 -0.37
CA LEU A 25 19.32 18.27 0.53
C LEU A 25 19.86 17.00 1.20
N THR A 26 20.98 16.49 0.69
CA THR A 26 21.69 15.36 1.33
C THR A 26 22.63 15.80 2.44
N ALA A 27 23.04 17.06 2.42
CA ALA A 27 23.80 17.74 3.46
C ALA A 27 23.50 19.24 3.39
N PRO A 28 23.81 20.03 4.45
CA PRO A 28 23.57 21.48 4.47
C PRO A 28 24.21 22.24 3.29
N SER A 29 25.22 21.62 2.65
CA SER A 29 25.98 22.19 1.53
C SER A 29 25.94 21.36 0.24
N LYS A 30 25.16 20.28 0.17
CA LYS A 30 25.08 19.41 -1.03
C LYS A 30 23.65 19.31 -1.57
N PHE A 31 23.51 19.78 -2.80
CA PHE A 31 22.27 19.76 -3.57
C PHE A 31 22.36 18.69 -4.66
N ILE A 32 21.39 17.78 -4.69
CA ILE A 32 21.25 16.82 -5.80
C ILE A 32 20.06 17.23 -6.64
N SER A 33 20.29 17.41 -7.94
CA SER A 33 19.26 17.78 -8.91
C SER A 33 18.22 16.67 -9.07
N VAL A 34 16.97 17.10 -9.27
CA VAL A 34 15.80 16.25 -9.51
C VAL A 34 16.01 15.17 -10.57
N GLY A 35 16.73 15.50 -11.64
CA GLY A 35 16.96 14.56 -12.74
C GLY A 35 17.72 13.31 -12.34
N VAL A 36 18.57 13.38 -11.30
CA VAL A 36 19.43 12.26 -10.88
C VAL A 36 18.63 11.22 -10.09
N TYR A 37 17.71 11.64 -9.23
CA TYR A 37 16.93 10.74 -8.39
C TYR A 37 15.56 10.38 -8.98
N MET A 38 15.04 11.15 -9.95
CA MET A 38 13.77 10.85 -10.61
C MET A 38 13.86 9.58 -11.45
N ILE A 39 14.99 9.35 -12.12
CA ILE A 39 15.22 8.15 -12.93
C ILE A 39 15.12 6.87 -12.08
N PRO A 40 15.86 6.70 -10.96
CA PRO A 40 15.73 5.50 -10.15
C PRO A 40 14.33 5.34 -9.53
N PHE A 41 13.64 6.43 -9.18
CA PHE A 41 12.25 6.34 -8.73
C PHE A 41 11.31 5.86 -9.85
N ALA A 42 11.42 6.39 -11.05
CA ALA A 42 10.65 5.93 -12.20
C ALA A 42 10.92 4.45 -12.51
N LEU A 43 12.18 4.01 -12.43
CA LEU A 43 12.55 2.60 -12.58
C LEU A 43 11.94 1.69 -11.50
N LEU A 44 11.68 2.21 -10.30
CA LEU A 44 10.99 1.48 -9.25
C LEU A 44 9.47 1.41 -9.49
N VAL A 45 8.84 2.49 -9.93
CA VAL A 45 7.37 2.59 -10.04
C VAL A 45 6.82 2.04 -11.36
N VAL A 46 7.47 2.29 -12.49
CA VAL A 46 7.00 1.90 -13.84
C VAL A 46 6.76 0.38 -14.00
N PRO A 47 7.54 -0.52 -13.38
CA PRO A 47 7.25 -1.95 -13.45
C PRO A 47 5.96 -2.38 -12.74
N LEU A 48 5.45 -1.59 -11.77
CA LEU A 48 4.29 -1.98 -10.96
C LEU A 48 3.01 -2.16 -11.82
N PRO A 49 2.59 -1.18 -12.65
CA PRO A 49 1.45 -1.37 -13.55
C PRO A 49 1.60 -2.57 -14.50
N ILE A 50 2.82 -2.83 -14.99
CA ILE A 50 3.11 -3.95 -15.88
C ILE A 50 2.89 -5.28 -15.15
N VAL A 51 3.41 -5.41 -13.93
CA VAL A 51 3.19 -6.59 -13.08
C VAL A 51 1.72 -6.77 -12.75
N ALA A 52 1.00 -5.69 -12.45
CA ALA A 52 -0.43 -5.76 -12.18
C ALA A 52 -1.22 -6.24 -13.41
N ALA A 53 -0.92 -5.71 -14.59
CA ALA A 53 -1.55 -6.12 -15.84
C ALA A 53 -1.27 -7.60 -16.15
N ALA A 54 -0.03 -8.06 -15.96
CA ALA A 54 0.35 -9.46 -16.16
C ALA A 54 -0.37 -10.41 -15.18
N LEU A 55 -0.54 -10.00 -13.91
CA LEU A 55 -1.28 -10.77 -12.91
C LEU A 55 -2.77 -10.85 -13.23
N ALA A 56 -3.36 -9.77 -13.75
CA ALA A 56 -4.76 -9.74 -14.17
C ALA A 56 -5.03 -10.63 -15.41
N ASP A 57 -4.13 -10.64 -16.39
CA ASP A 57 -4.24 -11.52 -17.58
C ASP A 57 -4.00 -13.01 -17.23
N GLY A 58 -3.02 -13.28 -16.37
CA GLY A 58 -2.71 -14.64 -15.92
C GLY A 58 -3.83 -15.31 -15.11
N GLY A 59 -4.71 -14.53 -14.46
CA GLY A 59 -5.94 -15.04 -13.83
C GLY A 59 -6.97 -15.51 -14.87
N ARG A 60 -7.17 -14.71 -15.94
CA ARG A 60 -8.14 -14.99 -17.02
C ARG A 60 -7.85 -16.28 -17.79
N LYS A 61 -6.57 -16.59 -18.03
CA LYS A 61 -6.17 -17.80 -18.78
C LYS A 61 -6.42 -19.10 -18.02
N LYS A 62 -6.38 -19.10 -16.68
CA LYS A 62 -6.55 -20.32 -15.87
C LYS A 62 -8.02 -20.77 -15.83
N GLY A 63 -8.97 -19.84 -15.85
CA GLY A 63 -10.41 -20.14 -15.96
C GLY A 63 -10.80 -20.78 -17.31
N LYS A 64 -10.16 -20.38 -18.41
CA LYS A 64 -10.46 -20.91 -19.76
C LYS A 64 -9.94 -22.33 -20.00
N SER A 65 -8.96 -22.79 -19.21
CA SER A 65 -8.29 -24.10 -19.42
C SER A 65 -8.97 -25.29 -18.74
N ILE A 66 -9.90 -25.06 -17.80
CA ILE A 66 -10.56 -26.14 -17.05
C ILE A 66 -11.85 -26.61 -17.73
N ASP A 67 -12.49 -25.78 -18.55
CA ASP A 67 -13.78 -26.12 -19.19
C ASP A 67 -13.67 -26.61 -20.64
N ALA A 68 -12.46 -26.65 -21.22
CA ALA A 68 -12.27 -26.99 -22.64
C ALA A 68 -12.21 -28.51 -22.95
N SER A 69 -12.49 -29.39 -21.98
CA SER A 69 -12.38 -30.86 -22.17
C SER A 69 -13.70 -31.62 -22.24
N LYS A 70 -14.86 -30.98 -22.47
CA LYS A 70 -16.09 -31.71 -22.85
C LYS A 70 -16.92 -30.96 -23.90
N THR A 71 -17.02 -31.64 -25.06
CA THR A 71 -18.10 -31.60 -26.05
C THR A 71 -18.04 -30.51 -27.14
N LYS A 72 -17.68 -30.94 -28.36
CA LYS A 72 -17.98 -30.26 -29.63
C LYS A 72 -19.49 -30.28 -29.88
N GLY A 73 -20.07 -29.12 -30.18
CA GLY A 73 -21.45 -28.94 -30.64
C GLY A 73 -21.68 -27.48 -31.04
N SER A 74 -22.40 -27.28 -32.14
CA SER A 74 -22.47 -26.06 -32.96
C SER A 74 -23.23 -24.87 -32.35
N ALA A 75 -23.01 -23.71 -32.98
CA ALA A 75 -23.82 -22.49 -33.03
C ALA A 75 -23.78 -21.50 -31.85
N ASP A 76 -23.12 -20.38 -32.13
CA ASP A 76 -23.49 -19.00 -31.84
C ASP A 76 -24.11 -18.68 -30.47
N ASN A 77 -23.30 -18.07 -29.60
CA ASN A 77 -23.73 -17.02 -28.69
C ASN A 77 -22.48 -16.29 -28.16
N LEU A 78 -22.52 -14.95 -28.22
CA LEU A 78 -21.55 -14.06 -27.60
C LEU A 78 -21.27 -14.49 -26.14
N GLN A 79 -20.09 -15.04 -25.89
CA GLN A 79 -19.55 -15.18 -24.54
C GLN A 79 -18.46 -14.14 -24.30
N THR A 80 -18.90 -12.92 -23.98
CA THR A 80 -18.05 -11.87 -23.42
C THR A 80 -18.72 -11.35 -22.15
N GLU A 81 -18.80 -12.13 -21.06
CA GLU A 81 -19.31 -11.54 -19.80
C GLU A 81 -18.99 -12.27 -18.47
N GLY A 82 -18.05 -13.22 -18.44
CA GLY A 82 -17.66 -13.91 -17.20
C GLY A 82 -16.59 -13.19 -16.34
N GLY A 83 -15.76 -12.34 -16.95
CA GLY A 83 -14.55 -11.79 -16.30
C GLY A 83 -14.68 -10.41 -15.65
N SER A 84 -15.81 -9.70 -15.84
CA SER A 84 -15.99 -8.32 -15.35
C SER A 84 -16.31 -8.28 -13.85
N TRP A 85 -17.08 -9.26 -13.37
CA TRP A 85 -17.57 -9.30 -12.00
C TRP A 85 -16.49 -9.64 -10.97
N GLU A 86 -15.50 -10.47 -11.32
CA GLU A 86 -14.41 -10.83 -10.41
C GLU A 86 -13.50 -9.63 -10.10
N TRP A 87 -13.22 -8.79 -11.11
CA TRP A 87 -12.41 -7.57 -10.91
C TRP A 87 -13.17 -6.54 -10.08
N LEU A 88 -14.50 -6.44 -10.27
CA LEU A 88 -15.35 -5.60 -9.45
C LEU A 88 -15.33 -6.01 -7.97
N GLN A 89 -15.25 -7.30 -7.67
CA GLN A 89 -15.11 -7.78 -6.29
C GLN A 89 -13.76 -7.41 -5.68
N ALA A 90 -12.66 -7.57 -6.42
CA ALA A 90 -11.33 -7.13 -5.97
C ALA A 90 -11.27 -5.60 -5.77
N ALA A 91 -11.92 -4.84 -6.66
CA ALA A 91 -12.06 -3.40 -6.56
C ALA A 91 -12.91 -3.00 -5.35
N ARG A 92 -14.00 -3.72 -5.03
CA ARG A 92 -14.80 -3.50 -3.83
C ARG A 92 -13.97 -3.62 -2.55
N VAL A 93 -13.15 -4.68 -2.43
CA VAL A 93 -12.25 -4.86 -1.27
C VAL A 93 -11.27 -3.68 -1.15
N LEU A 94 -10.68 -3.26 -2.27
CA LEU A 94 -9.81 -2.09 -2.32
C LEU A 94 -10.55 -0.82 -1.86
N LEU A 95 -11.76 -0.56 -2.37
CA LEU A 95 -12.55 0.60 -1.99
C LEU A 95 -12.87 0.61 -0.50
N VAL A 96 -13.28 -0.52 0.08
CA VAL A 96 -13.57 -0.63 1.52
C VAL A 96 -12.32 -0.30 2.35
N ILE A 97 -11.16 -0.82 1.97
CA ILE A 97 -9.90 -0.57 2.68
C ILE A 97 -9.45 0.90 2.52
N GLN A 98 -9.66 1.51 1.35
CA GLN A 98 -9.35 2.92 1.14
C GLN A 98 -10.30 3.84 1.91
N LEU A 99 -11.60 3.53 1.96
CA LEU A 99 -12.56 4.25 2.82
C LEU A 99 -12.19 4.14 4.29
N TRP A 100 -11.80 2.94 4.74
CA TRP A 100 -11.27 2.73 6.08
C TRP A 100 -10.04 3.60 6.36
N ALA A 101 -9.07 3.64 5.44
CA ALA A 101 -7.86 4.45 5.57
C ALA A 101 -8.18 5.95 5.70
N VAL A 102 -9.15 6.46 4.94
CA VAL A 102 -9.63 7.85 5.06
C VAL A 102 -10.21 8.10 6.46
N ILE A 103 -11.11 7.23 6.94
CA ILE A 103 -11.70 7.37 8.29
C ILE A 103 -10.60 7.36 9.35
N VAL A 104 -9.66 6.42 9.26
CA VAL A 104 -8.55 6.27 10.21
C VAL A 104 -7.60 7.47 10.21
N SER A 105 -7.43 8.13 9.05
CA SER A 105 -6.67 9.37 8.93
C SER A 105 -7.35 10.59 9.57
N LEU A 106 -8.66 10.52 9.85
CA LEU A 106 -9.42 11.62 10.47
C LEU A 106 -9.61 11.43 11.98
N LEU A 107 -9.59 10.19 12.49
CA LEU A 107 -9.64 9.87 13.93
C LEU A 107 -8.73 10.73 14.83
N PRO A 108 -7.48 11.05 14.45
CA PRO A 108 -6.52 11.68 15.35
C PRO A 108 -6.90 13.09 15.72
N TYR A 109 -7.54 13.80 14.79
CA TYR A 109 -8.12 15.11 15.03
C TYR A 109 -9.17 15.06 16.15
N TYR A 110 -10.01 14.02 16.18
CA TYR A 110 -11.03 13.88 17.23
C TYR A 110 -10.44 13.42 18.57
N ILE A 111 -9.44 12.54 18.54
CA ILE A 111 -8.80 12.02 19.76
C ILE A 111 -7.98 13.11 20.44
N SER A 112 -7.34 14.00 19.67
CA SER A 112 -6.53 15.11 20.21
C SER A 112 -7.38 16.19 20.90
N GLN A 113 -8.72 16.16 20.74
CA GLN A 113 -9.62 17.05 21.48
C GLN A 113 -9.99 16.53 22.87
N ILE A 114 -9.58 15.32 23.24
CA ILE A 114 -9.86 14.75 24.56
C ILE A 114 -8.91 15.43 25.58
N PRO A 115 -9.42 16.22 26.53
CA PRO A 115 -8.59 16.85 27.54
C PRO A 115 -7.92 15.79 28.43
N ASP A 116 -6.68 16.06 28.86
CA ASP A 116 -5.86 15.25 29.78
C ASP A 116 -5.48 13.83 29.30
N GLY A 117 -5.63 13.53 28.00
CA GLY A 117 -5.20 12.24 27.44
C GLY A 117 -3.69 12.09 27.37
N THR A 118 -3.14 11.02 27.97
CA THR A 118 -1.71 10.68 27.76
C THR A 118 -1.48 10.16 26.33
N PRO A 119 -0.29 10.37 25.73
CA PRO A 119 0.03 9.88 24.39
C PRO A 119 -0.20 8.37 24.21
N ILE A 120 0.05 7.60 25.27
CA ILE A 120 -0.19 6.15 25.29
C ILE A 120 -1.68 5.86 25.19
N GLN A 121 -2.52 6.51 26.00
CA GLN A 121 -3.98 6.32 25.95
C GLN A 121 -4.53 6.68 24.56
N SER A 122 -4.10 7.81 24.00
CA SER A 122 -4.53 8.24 22.66
C SER A 122 -4.14 7.24 21.58
N SER A 123 -2.93 6.68 21.65
CA SER A 123 -2.49 5.61 20.73
C SER A 123 -3.37 4.36 20.82
N VAL A 124 -3.74 3.94 22.04
CA VAL A 124 -4.60 2.77 22.26
C VAL A 124 -6.02 3.03 21.76
N ILE A 125 -6.59 4.20 22.07
CA ILE A 125 -7.91 4.62 21.59
C ILE A 125 -7.95 4.60 20.06
N TRP A 126 -6.91 5.14 19.41
CA TRP A 126 -6.81 5.15 17.96
C TRP A 126 -6.76 3.74 17.36
N VAL A 127 -5.95 2.84 17.92
CA VAL A 127 -5.88 1.44 17.46
C VAL A 127 -7.24 0.74 17.62
N VAL A 128 -7.90 0.91 18.76
CA VAL A 128 -9.21 0.30 19.02
C VAL A 128 -10.27 0.82 18.04
N LEU A 129 -10.33 2.14 17.81
CA LEU A 129 -11.25 2.74 16.85
C LEU A 129 -10.94 2.33 15.40
N ALA A 130 -9.66 2.21 15.02
CA ALA A 130 -9.26 1.74 13.70
C ALA A 130 -9.71 0.29 13.47
N ILE A 131 -9.58 -0.60 14.45
CA ILE A 131 -10.06 -1.99 14.35
C ILE A 131 -11.59 -2.03 14.31
N LEU A 132 -12.27 -1.29 15.18
CA LEU A 132 -13.73 -1.25 15.25
C LEU A 132 -14.33 -0.79 13.91
N THR A 133 -13.83 0.32 13.36
CA THR A 133 -14.27 0.86 12.07
C THR A 133 -14.04 -0.12 10.92
N LEU A 134 -12.93 -0.86 10.93
CA LEU A 134 -12.66 -1.91 9.95
C LEU A 134 -13.70 -3.04 10.02
N ILE A 135 -14.02 -3.51 11.23
CA ILE A 135 -15.02 -4.56 11.44
C ILE A 135 -16.40 -4.10 10.97
N VAL A 136 -16.80 -2.87 11.32
CA VAL A 136 -18.08 -2.28 10.88
C VAL A 136 -18.15 -2.20 9.35
N LEU A 137 -17.08 -1.73 8.70
CA LEU A 137 -17.03 -1.67 7.24
C LEU A 137 -17.12 -3.05 6.59
N TYR A 138 -16.47 -4.08 7.15
CA TYR A 138 -16.63 -5.45 6.64
C TYR A 138 -18.01 -6.05 6.94
N ALA A 139 -18.66 -5.67 8.02
CA ALA A 139 -20.04 -6.07 8.27
C ALA A 139 -21.00 -5.45 7.24
N MET A 140 -20.79 -4.18 6.89
CA MET A 140 -21.64 -3.46 5.91
C MET A 140 -21.37 -3.88 4.46
N PHE A 141 -20.09 -3.99 4.08
CA PHE A 141 -19.68 -4.24 2.69
C PHE A 141 -19.25 -5.69 2.44
N GLY A 142 -19.40 -6.58 3.41
CA GLY A 142 -19.06 -8.00 3.29
C GLY A 142 -17.57 -8.29 3.51
N SER A 143 -17.29 -9.55 3.87
CA SER A 143 -15.94 -10.01 4.15
C SER A 143 -15.07 -10.05 2.88
N PRO A 144 -13.77 -9.68 2.99
CA PRO A 144 -12.83 -9.70 1.86
C PRO A 144 -12.62 -11.10 1.25
N TYR A 145 -13.02 -12.16 1.96
CA TYR A 145 -12.86 -13.56 1.52
C TYR A 145 -14.16 -14.21 1.03
N SER A 146 -15.31 -13.55 1.14
CA SER A 146 -16.63 -14.19 0.95
C SER A 146 -16.99 -14.50 -0.51
N ALA A 147 -16.32 -13.88 -1.49
CA ALA A 147 -16.77 -13.87 -2.88
C ALA A 147 -15.94 -14.73 -3.85
N GLY A 148 -14.95 -15.49 -3.35
CA GLY A 148 -14.12 -16.34 -4.22
C GLY A 148 -13.07 -15.58 -5.05
N VAL A 149 -12.80 -14.31 -4.71
CA VAL A 149 -11.79 -13.46 -5.38
C VAL A 149 -10.45 -14.20 -5.48
N GLU A 150 -9.91 -14.34 -6.70
CA GLU A 150 -8.57 -14.89 -6.89
C GLU A 150 -7.53 -13.95 -6.25
N TRP A 151 -6.63 -14.49 -5.41
CA TRP A 151 -5.59 -13.71 -4.74
C TRP A 151 -4.70 -12.92 -5.72
N LYS A 152 -4.52 -13.41 -6.95
CA LYS A 152 -3.75 -12.70 -7.99
C LYS A 152 -4.44 -11.43 -8.44
N LEU A 153 -5.77 -11.45 -8.54
CA LEU A 153 -6.57 -10.30 -8.93
C LEU A 153 -6.57 -9.24 -7.83
N LEU A 154 -6.71 -9.67 -6.56
CA LEU A 154 -6.56 -8.79 -5.40
C LEU A 154 -5.15 -8.19 -5.31
N LYS A 155 -4.11 -8.99 -5.59
CA LYS A 155 -2.74 -8.50 -5.66
C LYS A 155 -2.54 -7.51 -6.80
N ALA A 156 -3.14 -7.76 -7.97
CA ALA A 156 -3.09 -6.85 -9.11
C ALA A 156 -3.74 -5.49 -8.78
N THR A 157 -4.94 -5.49 -8.19
CA THR A 157 -5.63 -4.24 -7.79
C THR A 157 -4.89 -3.49 -6.69
N MET A 158 -4.26 -4.21 -5.76
CA MET A 158 -3.37 -3.60 -4.77
C MET A 158 -2.16 -2.94 -5.44
N ILE A 159 -1.48 -3.63 -6.37
CA ILE A 159 -0.30 -3.11 -7.08
C ILE A 159 -0.66 -1.89 -7.95
N THR A 160 -1.83 -1.87 -8.59
CA THR A 160 -2.28 -0.67 -9.32
C THR A 160 -2.55 0.49 -8.37
N SER A 161 -3.23 0.24 -7.24
CA SER A 161 -3.53 1.29 -6.25
C SER A 161 -2.25 1.91 -5.68
N ILE A 162 -1.24 1.09 -5.34
CA ILE A 162 0.03 1.62 -4.81
C ILE A 162 0.81 2.37 -5.88
N SER A 163 0.79 1.93 -7.15
CA SER A 163 1.43 2.67 -8.23
C SER A 163 0.82 4.05 -8.40
N ILE A 164 -0.51 4.15 -8.34
CA ILE A 164 -1.23 5.43 -8.40
C ILE A 164 -0.89 6.27 -7.17
N GLY A 165 -0.94 5.67 -5.97
CA GLY A 165 -0.65 6.35 -4.71
C GLY A 165 0.78 6.91 -4.63
N LEU A 166 1.79 6.13 -5.04
CA LEU A 166 3.18 6.58 -5.11
C LEU A 166 3.38 7.64 -6.21
N GLY A 167 2.71 7.52 -7.35
CA GLY A 167 2.72 8.53 -8.41
C GLY A 167 2.17 9.86 -7.92
N LEU A 168 0.98 9.87 -7.30
CA LEU A 168 0.39 11.07 -6.71
C LEU A 168 1.28 11.64 -5.59
N MET A 169 1.80 10.77 -4.72
CA MET A 169 2.68 11.20 -3.64
C MET A 169 3.97 11.81 -4.17
N SER A 170 4.50 11.37 -5.32
CA SER A 170 5.71 11.93 -5.91
C SER A 170 5.54 13.39 -6.36
N ILE A 171 4.32 13.78 -6.71
CA ILE A 171 3.96 15.16 -7.07
C ILE A 171 3.86 16.02 -5.81
N ILE A 172 3.30 15.47 -4.73
CA ILE A 172 3.08 16.19 -3.46
C ILE A 172 4.40 16.33 -2.67
N ASN A 173 5.08 15.21 -2.43
CA ASN A 173 6.36 15.15 -1.73
C ASN A 173 7.15 13.94 -2.23
N PHE A 174 8.08 14.25 -3.13
CA PHE A 174 8.94 13.28 -3.79
C PHE A 174 9.81 12.47 -2.81
N ALA A 175 10.39 13.12 -1.79
CA ALA A 175 11.27 12.44 -0.84
C ALA A 175 10.54 11.34 -0.07
N THR A 176 9.33 11.64 0.41
CA THR A 176 8.49 10.65 1.08
C THR A 176 8.03 9.56 0.11
N ALA A 177 7.70 9.91 -1.14
CA ALA A 177 7.35 8.91 -2.16
C ALA A 177 8.51 7.96 -2.46
N GLN A 178 9.75 8.46 -2.56
CA GLN A 178 10.93 7.64 -2.83
C GLN A 178 11.26 6.72 -1.65
N LEU A 179 11.32 7.25 -0.42
CA LEU A 179 11.55 6.43 0.78
C LEU A 179 10.42 5.41 0.98
N GLY A 180 9.19 5.84 0.72
CA GLY A 180 8.02 4.98 0.75
C GLY A 180 8.07 3.84 -0.26
N ALA A 181 8.46 4.14 -1.50
CA ALA A 181 8.62 3.16 -2.57
C ALA A 181 9.64 2.07 -2.20
N LEU A 182 10.75 2.42 -1.54
CA LEU A 182 11.75 1.45 -1.07
C LEU A 182 11.20 0.43 -0.07
N ILE A 183 10.16 0.80 0.70
CA ILE A 183 9.54 -0.07 1.70
C ILE A 183 8.36 -0.83 1.09
N VAL A 184 7.46 -0.12 0.40
CA VAL A 184 6.17 -0.68 -0.02
C VAL A 184 6.28 -1.56 -1.27
N ILE A 185 7.19 -1.24 -2.19
CA ILE A 185 7.38 -2.04 -3.41
C ILE A 185 7.83 -3.47 -3.10
N PRO A 186 8.88 -3.71 -2.30
CA PRO A 186 9.26 -5.09 -1.95
C PRO A 186 8.11 -5.79 -1.21
N MET A 187 7.45 -5.11 -0.26
CA MET A 187 6.27 -5.67 0.43
C MET A 187 5.20 -6.17 -0.54
N CYS A 188 4.81 -5.34 -1.52
CA CYS A 188 3.82 -5.68 -2.53
C CYS A 188 4.26 -6.85 -3.41
N LEU A 189 5.50 -6.84 -3.89
CA LEU A 189 5.99 -7.84 -4.85
C LEU A 189 6.21 -9.21 -4.20
N PHE A 190 6.73 -9.26 -2.97
CA PHE A 190 6.98 -10.51 -2.25
C PHE A 190 5.70 -11.14 -1.67
N SER A 191 4.66 -10.35 -1.40
CA SER A 191 3.38 -10.85 -0.86
C SER A 191 2.83 -12.04 -1.67
N ARG A 192 2.71 -13.20 -1.03
CA ARG A 192 2.11 -14.41 -1.62
C ARG A 192 1.34 -15.16 -0.55
N PRO A 193 0.21 -15.80 -0.89
CA PRO A 193 -0.57 -16.52 0.10
C PRO A 193 0.25 -17.65 0.73
N LEU A 194 0.29 -17.69 2.06
CA LEU A 194 1.07 -18.67 2.82
C LEU A 194 0.66 -20.11 2.49
N LYS A 195 -0.63 -20.33 2.21
CA LYS A 195 -1.17 -21.65 1.85
C LYS A 195 -0.75 -22.13 0.45
N ALA A 196 -0.44 -21.24 -0.49
CA ALA A 196 0.06 -21.64 -1.80
C ALA A 196 1.50 -22.19 -1.75
N GLN A 197 2.20 -21.98 -0.64
CA GLN A 197 3.60 -22.37 -0.45
C GLN A 197 3.76 -23.80 0.09
N LEU A 198 2.66 -24.50 0.39
CA LEU A 198 2.69 -25.85 0.96
C LEU A 198 3.33 -26.90 0.04
N GLY A 199 3.38 -26.64 -1.28
CA GLY A 199 3.97 -27.54 -2.28
C GLY A 199 5.45 -27.33 -2.56
N LEU A 200 6.12 -26.35 -1.91
CA LEU A 200 7.56 -26.12 -2.09
C LEU A 200 8.41 -26.95 -1.13
N SER A 201 9.66 -27.20 -1.51
CA SER A 201 10.67 -27.76 -0.61
C SER A 201 10.89 -26.86 0.62
N PHE A 202 11.40 -27.45 1.71
CA PHE A 202 11.50 -26.79 3.01
C PHE A 202 12.26 -25.45 2.96
N LEU A 203 13.43 -25.42 2.29
CA LEU A 203 14.29 -24.25 2.25
C LEU A 203 13.62 -23.00 1.61
N PRO A 204 13.12 -23.05 0.35
CA PRO A 204 12.46 -21.88 -0.25
C PRO A 204 11.16 -21.53 0.46
N ARG A 205 10.43 -22.50 1.03
CA ARG A 205 9.23 -22.22 1.83
C ARG A 205 9.56 -21.40 3.08
N THR A 206 10.58 -21.81 3.83
CA THR A 206 10.98 -21.11 5.06
C THR A 206 11.49 -19.71 4.75
N VAL A 207 12.32 -19.55 3.70
CA VAL A 207 12.83 -18.24 3.29
C VAL A 207 11.70 -17.30 2.84
N LEU A 208 10.75 -17.77 2.02
CA LEU A 208 9.64 -16.93 1.58
C LEU A 208 8.69 -16.58 2.73
N CYS A 209 8.42 -17.53 3.63
CA CYS A 209 7.57 -17.30 4.80
C CYS A 209 8.21 -16.27 5.74
N ALA A 210 9.50 -16.46 6.06
CA ALA A 210 10.27 -15.52 6.87
C ALA A 210 10.30 -14.13 6.21
N SER A 211 10.58 -14.05 4.91
CA SER A 211 10.58 -12.78 4.17
C SER A 211 9.21 -12.10 4.19
N ASN A 212 8.11 -12.85 4.03
CA ASN A 212 6.76 -12.30 4.05
C ASN A 212 6.37 -11.76 5.43
N ILE A 213 6.69 -12.49 6.50
CA ILE A 213 6.43 -12.05 7.87
C ILE A 213 7.30 -10.82 8.18
N LEU A 214 8.58 -10.86 7.81
CA LEU A 214 9.51 -9.76 8.04
C LEU A 214 9.06 -8.48 7.33
N LEU A 215 8.64 -8.59 6.06
CA LEU A 215 8.10 -7.46 5.29
C LEU A 215 6.74 -6.98 5.82
N ALA A 216 5.91 -7.86 6.36
CA ALA A 216 4.66 -7.44 7.00
C ALA A 216 4.91 -6.71 8.33
N VAL A 217 5.89 -7.14 9.12
CA VAL A 217 6.24 -6.47 10.39
C VAL A 217 6.91 -5.12 10.13
N PHE A 218 7.91 -5.07 9.24
CA PHE A 218 8.61 -3.82 8.90
C PHE A 218 7.80 -2.86 8.03
N GLY A 219 6.90 -3.39 7.20
CA GLY A 219 5.98 -2.59 6.39
C GLY A 219 4.79 -2.05 7.17
N PHE A 220 4.67 -2.34 8.47
CA PHE A 220 3.63 -1.71 9.30
C PHE A 220 3.99 -0.23 9.51
N PRO A 221 3.14 0.74 9.12
CA PRO A 221 3.53 2.16 9.14
C PRO A 221 3.98 2.68 10.52
N PRO A 222 3.31 2.32 11.64
CA PRO A 222 3.82 2.65 12.97
C PRO A 222 5.20 2.05 13.26
N ALA A 223 5.45 0.79 12.86
CA ALA A 223 6.77 0.17 13.04
C ALA A 223 7.84 0.90 12.21
N ALA A 224 7.53 1.28 10.97
CA ALA A 224 8.44 2.04 10.11
C ALA A 224 8.84 3.40 10.74
N LEU A 225 7.87 4.11 11.34
CA LEU A 225 8.13 5.36 12.06
C LEU A 225 9.01 5.16 13.29
N LEU A 226 8.74 4.12 14.08
CA LEU A 226 9.51 3.80 15.28
C LEU A 226 10.95 3.42 14.94
N ILE A 227 11.16 2.68 13.84
CA ILE A 227 12.51 2.33 13.35
C ILE A 227 13.26 3.58 12.90
N MET A 228 12.61 4.46 12.13
CA MET A 228 13.23 5.72 11.68
C MET A 228 13.62 6.62 12.87
N LYS A 229 12.79 6.64 13.93
CA LYS A 229 13.08 7.36 15.17
C LYS A 229 14.22 6.71 15.97
N GLY A 230 14.23 5.39 16.08
CA GLY A 230 15.33 4.65 16.73
C GLY A 230 16.67 4.87 16.03
N LEU A 231 16.68 4.85 14.70
CA LEU A 231 17.88 5.09 13.89
C LEU A 231 18.41 6.52 14.04
N SER A 232 17.52 7.51 14.17
CA SER A 232 17.93 8.92 14.29
C SER A 232 18.41 9.29 15.70
N LYS A 233 17.79 8.74 16.75
CA LYS A 233 18.18 9.04 18.15
C LYS A 233 19.26 8.11 18.71
N GLY A 234 19.58 7.01 18.04
CA GLY A 234 20.55 6.01 18.52
C GLY A 234 20.09 5.22 19.76
N SER A 235 18.85 5.42 20.20
CA SER A 235 18.23 4.68 21.32
C SER A 235 17.07 3.84 20.80
N TRP A 236 17.05 2.56 21.17
CA TRP A 236 15.99 1.60 20.84
C TRP A 236 14.87 1.55 21.89
N THR A 237 14.82 2.51 22.82
CA THR A 237 13.70 2.63 23.76
C THR A 237 12.46 3.07 23.00
N VAL A 238 11.58 2.13 22.69
CA VAL A 238 10.34 2.35 21.94
C VAL A 238 9.18 2.40 22.93
N ASP A 239 8.57 3.57 23.10
CA ASP A 239 7.30 3.70 23.82
C ASP A 239 6.12 3.77 22.83
N LEU A 240 4.96 3.26 23.23
CA LEU A 240 3.73 3.36 22.43
C LEU A 240 3.30 4.84 22.26
N GLY A 241 3.59 5.67 23.26
CA GLY A 241 3.36 7.11 23.20
C GLY A 241 4.20 7.84 22.15
N ASP A 242 5.36 7.29 21.77
CA ASP A 242 6.23 7.87 20.75
C ASP A 242 5.59 7.88 19.36
N PHE A 243 4.75 6.88 19.07
CA PHE A 243 3.97 6.84 17.84
C PHE A 243 2.98 7.99 17.81
N TRP A 244 2.22 8.19 18.89
CA TRP A 244 1.23 9.26 18.99
C TRP A 244 1.87 10.64 18.86
N ALA A 245 2.96 10.89 19.59
CA ALA A 245 3.67 12.16 19.51
C ALA A 245 4.21 12.45 18.10
N SER A 246 4.71 11.44 17.39
CA SER A 246 5.18 11.59 16.01
C SER A 246 4.04 11.89 15.05
N MET A 247 2.88 11.28 15.30
CA MET A 247 1.68 11.42 14.49
C MET A 247 1.01 12.78 14.68
N GLU A 248 0.89 13.24 15.92
CA GLU A 248 0.41 14.58 16.27
C GLU A 248 1.30 15.65 15.66
N PHE A 249 2.63 15.49 15.76
CA PHE A 249 3.58 16.37 15.09
C PHE A 249 3.38 16.41 13.57
N LEU A 250 3.24 15.24 12.92
CA LEU A 250 3.00 15.19 11.47
C LEU A 250 1.68 15.85 11.07
N TRP A 251 0.65 15.75 11.91
CA TRP A 251 -0.65 16.35 11.67
C TRP A 251 -0.65 17.87 11.89
N GLU A 252 -0.12 18.34 13.02
CA GLU A 252 -0.04 19.76 13.39
C GLU A 252 0.73 20.56 12.33
N TRP A 253 1.79 19.97 11.78
CA TRP A 253 2.58 20.57 10.70
C TRP A 253 2.01 20.33 9.30
N SER A 254 0.82 19.75 9.18
CA SER A 254 0.17 19.41 7.90
C SER A 254 1.14 18.71 6.92
N SER A 255 1.93 17.78 7.45
CA SER A 255 3.01 17.15 6.70
C SER A 255 2.44 16.19 5.65
N ALA A 256 2.93 16.28 4.42
CA ALA A 256 2.57 15.34 3.36
C ALA A 256 2.91 13.87 3.73
N THR A 257 3.86 13.65 4.64
CA THR A 257 4.17 12.31 5.16
C THR A 257 3.02 11.70 5.94
N TYR A 258 2.19 12.51 6.60
CA TYR A 258 0.95 12.06 7.22
C TYR A 258 0.02 11.41 6.19
N LEU A 259 -0.24 12.12 5.08
CA LEU A 259 -1.10 11.63 4.00
C LEU A 259 -0.56 10.34 3.40
N TYR A 260 0.75 10.25 3.17
CA TYR A 260 1.37 9.02 2.68
C TYR A 260 1.18 7.84 3.64
N LEU A 261 1.44 8.04 4.94
CA LEU A 261 1.34 6.96 5.93
C LEU A 261 -0.07 6.40 6.01
N PHE A 262 -1.09 7.25 6.07
CA PHE A 262 -2.46 6.81 6.29
C PHE A 262 -3.21 6.46 5.00
N LEU A 263 -3.00 7.18 3.89
CA LEU A 263 -3.77 6.98 2.65
C LEU A 263 -3.07 6.10 1.61
N VAL A 264 -1.76 5.85 1.76
CA VAL A 264 -0.99 5.04 0.81
C VAL A 264 -0.39 3.82 1.49
N HIS A 265 0.39 4.02 2.56
CA HIS A 265 1.17 2.94 3.20
C HIS A 265 0.27 1.99 4.01
N LEU A 266 -0.55 2.51 4.92
CA LEU A 266 -1.44 1.73 5.79
C LEU A 266 -2.45 0.84 5.03
N PRO A 267 -3.22 1.35 4.05
CA PRO A 267 -4.12 0.51 3.27
C PRO A 267 -3.36 -0.53 2.44
N CYS A 268 -2.18 -0.19 1.93
CA CYS A 268 -1.34 -1.14 1.20
C CYS A 268 -0.85 -2.29 2.09
N TRP A 269 -0.43 -1.97 3.32
CA TRP A 269 -0.06 -2.97 4.32
C TRP A 269 -1.21 -3.92 4.64
N LEU A 270 -2.42 -3.37 4.87
CA LEU A 270 -3.60 -4.18 5.15
C LEU A 270 -3.99 -5.08 3.96
N LEU A 271 -3.94 -4.57 2.73
CA LEU A 271 -4.15 -5.36 1.52
C LEU A 271 -3.11 -6.47 1.37
N CYS A 272 -1.84 -6.20 1.70
CA CYS A 272 -0.80 -7.23 1.71
C CYS A 272 -1.13 -8.34 2.71
N ILE A 273 -1.63 -8.01 3.91
CA ILE A 273 -2.10 -9.00 4.88
C ILE A 273 -3.24 -9.83 4.32
N HIS A 274 -4.20 -9.23 3.61
CA HIS A 274 -5.28 -9.98 2.96
C HIS A 274 -4.77 -10.94 1.88
N VAL A 275 -3.76 -10.54 1.11
CA VAL A 275 -3.11 -11.41 0.13
C VAL A 275 -2.35 -12.56 0.82
N LEU A 276 -1.65 -12.28 1.94
CA LEU A 276 -0.89 -13.27 2.70
C LEU A 276 -1.79 -14.33 3.35
N LEU A 277 -2.91 -13.90 3.93
CA LEU A 277 -3.88 -14.75 4.65
C LEU A 277 -4.92 -15.39 3.73
N HIS A 278 -4.86 -15.13 2.42
CA HIS A 278 -5.88 -15.58 1.47
C HIS A 278 -6.07 -17.12 1.50
N PRO A 279 -7.31 -17.61 1.66
CA PRO A 279 -7.61 -19.02 1.66
C PRO A 279 -7.47 -19.61 0.25
N CYS A 280 -6.29 -20.16 -0.06
CA CYS A 280 -6.10 -20.92 -1.30
C CYS A 280 -6.95 -22.20 -1.24
N ARG A 281 -7.99 -22.29 -2.08
CA ARG A 281 -8.76 -23.52 -2.29
C ARG A 281 -7.84 -24.54 -2.97
N GLN A 282 -7.47 -25.61 -2.27
CA GLN A 282 -6.77 -26.73 -2.90
C GLN A 282 -7.72 -27.37 -3.92
N VAL A 283 -7.34 -27.32 -5.20
CA VAL A 283 -7.95 -28.18 -6.22
C VAL A 283 -7.54 -29.60 -5.85
N GLY A 284 -8.53 -30.42 -5.48
CA GLY A 284 -8.35 -31.64 -4.70
C GLY A 284 -7.33 -32.61 -5.28
N SER A 285 -6.54 -33.21 -4.39
CA SER A 285 -5.93 -34.50 -4.67
C SER A 285 -7.07 -35.51 -4.88
N LYS A 286 -7.33 -35.89 -6.13
CA LYS A 286 -8.01 -37.15 -6.41
C LYS A 286 -7.05 -38.25 -5.95
N VAL A 287 -7.16 -38.66 -4.68
CA VAL A 287 -6.59 -39.90 -4.20
C VAL A 287 -7.36 -41.01 -4.92
N LYS A 288 -6.68 -41.65 -5.88
CA LYS A 288 -7.08 -42.92 -6.47
C LYS A 288 -7.18 -43.92 -5.31
N ARG A 289 -8.39 -44.35 -4.96
CA ARG A 289 -8.59 -45.64 -4.30
C ARG A 289 -8.63 -46.66 -5.43
N GLU A 290 -7.55 -47.43 -5.55
CA GLU A 290 -7.58 -48.79 -6.08
C GLU A 290 -7.41 -49.73 -4.88
#